data_AF-W2RHR9-F1
#
_entry.id   AF-W2RHR9-F1
#
_cell.length_a   1.000
_cell.length_b   1.000
_cell.length_c   1.000
_cell.angle_alpha   90.00
_cell.angle_beta   90.00
_cell.angle_gamma   90.00
#
_symmetry.space_group_name_H-M   'P 1'
#
loop_
_entity.id
_entity.type
_entity.pdbx_description
1 polymer ?
#
loop_
_entity_poly.entity_id
_entity_poly.type
_entity_poly.pdbx_seq_one_letter_code
_entity_poly.pdbx_strand_id
1 'polypeptide(L)'
;MSEDSVAQLEDVSDEDEDVVRELGFFAGYHGHTYFDKQHYHNSILTRSDWVAELVEGNPTRMFRSYRMTKPVFRPFCAALDNADRQTPWSPVSVEDKAAIFLYSIAKNASNSDLQERFQHSGETIHRHFYRVFDVACNMASTYLVQPATSSQLLQNEPQYAGQFDQCRLVFNRMHIPAYVHSEKAKPFRERTGKLSQNVFAACTFVVEWGSQNHVAIRSDTQCPGLSTDGGAYVPSKRSRKS
;
A
#
# COMPACT_ATOMS: atom_id res chain seq x y z
N MET A 1 -39.26 -37.97 65.78
CA MET A 1 -39.34 -37.46 64.41
C MET A 1 -39.25 -35.96 64.49
N SER A 2 -38.07 -35.42 64.23
CA SER A 2 -37.79 -33.98 64.14
C SER A 2 -37.77 -33.63 62.66
N GLU A 3 -38.78 -32.89 62.21
CA GLU A 3 -39.06 -32.52 60.82
C GLU A 3 -38.11 -31.43 60.27
N ASP A 4 -36.90 -31.30 60.79
CA ASP A 4 -35.95 -30.24 60.43
C ASP A 4 -34.87 -30.68 59.41
N SER A 5 -35.11 -31.75 58.65
CA SER A 5 -34.05 -32.32 57.77
C SER A 5 -34.44 -32.59 56.31
N VAL A 6 -35.60 -32.09 55.84
CA VAL A 6 -36.06 -32.32 54.45
C VAL A 6 -36.63 -31.05 53.80
N ALA A 7 -35.99 -29.89 53.98
CA ALA A 7 -36.41 -28.66 53.30
C ALA A 7 -35.24 -27.73 52.94
N GLN A 8 -34.12 -28.28 52.46
CA GLN A 8 -33.00 -27.49 51.90
C GLN A 8 -32.65 -27.91 50.47
N LEU A 9 -33.65 -28.17 49.62
CA LEU A 9 -33.35 -28.57 48.24
C LEU A 9 -33.95 -27.76 47.11
N GLU A 10 -34.89 -26.83 47.30
CA GLU A 10 -35.44 -26.10 46.14
C GLU A 10 -35.77 -24.66 46.51
N ASP A 11 -34.81 -23.77 46.32
CA ASP A 11 -35.09 -22.38 45.94
C ASP A 11 -33.89 -21.86 45.16
N VAL A 12 -33.77 -22.30 43.90
CA VAL A 12 -32.91 -21.63 42.92
C VAL A 12 -33.66 -20.36 42.59
N SER A 13 -33.12 -19.21 42.99
CA SER A 13 -33.77 -17.93 42.75
C SER A 13 -33.94 -17.71 41.24
N ASP A 14 -35.03 -17.05 40.81
CA ASP A 14 -35.27 -16.72 39.40
C ASP A 14 -34.07 -15.95 38.78
N GLU A 15 -33.29 -15.24 39.61
CA GLU A 15 -32.05 -14.55 39.20
C GLU A 15 -30.92 -15.53 38.81
N ASP A 16 -30.83 -16.70 39.44
CA ASP A 16 -29.85 -17.73 39.11
C ASP A 16 -30.19 -18.44 37.79
N GLU A 17 -31.48 -18.61 37.48
CA GLU A 17 -31.93 -19.21 36.22
C GLU A 17 -31.64 -18.30 35.02
N ASP A 18 -31.78 -16.98 35.18
CA ASP A 18 -31.42 -15.98 34.17
C ASP A 18 -29.91 -15.90 33.92
N VAL A 19 -29.09 -15.98 34.97
CA VAL A 19 -27.62 -16.03 34.85
C VAL A 19 -27.19 -17.32 34.14
N VAL A 20 -27.81 -18.46 34.44
CA VAL A 20 -27.52 -19.74 33.76
C VAL A 20 -27.95 -19.70 32.29
N ARG A 21 -29.08 -19.07 31.97
CA ARG A 21 -29.55 -18.88 30.59
C ARG A 21 -28.61 -17.96 29.81
N GLU A 22 -28.15 -16.89 30.43
CA GLU A 22 -27.21 -15.95 29.82
C GLU A 22 -25.82 -16.59 29.60
N LEU A 23 -25.29 -17.30 30.61
CA LEU A 23 -24.07 -18.11 30.47
C LEU A 23 -24.22 -19.20 29.42
N GLY A 24 -25.38 -19.85 29.33
CA GLY A 24 -25.69 -20.84 28.30
C GLY A 24 -25.72 -20.24 26.91
N PHE A 25 -26.24 -19.01 26.75
CA PHE A 25 -26.18 -18.27 25.48
C PHE A 25 -24.75 -17.90 25.10
N PHE A 26 -23.95 -17.38 26.04
CA PHE A 26 -22.54 -17.08 25.80
C PHE A 26 -21.73 -18.33 25.48
N ALA A 27 -21.95 -19.44 26.20
CA ALA A 27 -21.29 -20.72 25.97
C ALA A 27 -21.75 -21.36 24.65
N GLY A 28 -23.02 -21.21 24.28
CA GLY A 28 -23.56 -21.64 22.99
C GLY A 28 -23.02 -20.82 21.83
N TYR A 29 -22.92 -19.49 21.97
CA TYR A 29 -22.33 -18.58 20.99
C TYR A 29 -20.83 -18.84 20.81
N HIS A 30 -20.08 -18.95 21.92
CA HIS A 30 -18.68 -19.36 21.88
C HIS A 30 -18.52 -20.78 21.33
N GLY A 31 -19.39 -21.71 21.71
CA GLY A 31 -19.38 -23.07 21.19
C GLY A 31 -19.58 -23.09 19.67
N HIS A 32 -20.58 -22.37 19.16
CA HIS A 32 -20.85 -22.27 17.73
C HIS A 32 -19.68 -21.61 16.99
N THR A 33 -19.16 -20.48 17.48
CA THR A 33 -18.06 -19.75 16.81
C THR A 33 -16.72 -20.50 16.82
N TYR A 34 -16.47 -21.38 17.78
CA TYR A 34 -15.20 -22.11 17.90
C TYR A 34 -15.26 -23.57 17.40
N PHE A 35 -16.41 -24.24 17.53
CA PHE A 35 -16.60 -25.63 17.09
C PHE A 35 -17.21 -25.75 15.69
N ASP A 36 -18.15 -24.87 15.30
CA ASP A 36 -18.69 -24.84 13.93
C ASP A 36 -17.85 -23.89 13.07
N LYS A 37 -16.66 -24.37 12.70
CA LYS A 37 -15.74 -23.63 11.82
C LYS A 37 -16.31 -23.60 10.41
N GLN A 38 -17.17 -22.63 10.13
CA GLN A 38 -17.60 -22.34 8.77
C GLN A 38 -16.38 -21.99 7.91
N HIS A 39 -16.29 -22.62 6.74
CA HIS A 39 -15.22 -22.36 5.78
C HIS A 39 -15.36 -20.91 5.27
N TYR A 40 -14.55 -20.00 5.83
CA TYR A 40 -14.53 -18.58 5.45
C TYR A 40 -14.06 -18.36 4.00
N HIS A 41 -13.14 -19.22 3.53
CA HIS A 41 -12.60 -19.16 2.17
C HIS A 41 -13.33 -20.17 1.26
N ASN A 42 -14.47 -19.76 0.70
CA ASN A 42 -15.36 -20.62 -0.10
C ASN A 42 -15.67 -20.07 -1.50
N SER A 43 -14.88 -19.09 -2.00
CA SER A 43 -15.06 -18.57 -3.36
C SER A 43 -14.99 -19.68 -4.41
N ILE A 44 -15.94 -19.65 -5.34
CA ILE A 44 -16.01 -20.57 -6.49
C ILE A 44 -14.79 -20.40 -7.41
N LEU A 45 -14.36 -19.15 -7.58
CA LEU A 45 -13.15 -18.85 -8.34
C LEU A 45 -11.95 -18.98 -7.40
N THR A 46 -11.07 -19.94 -7.67
CA THR A 46 -9.87 -20.10 -6.86
C THR A 46 -8.91 -18.93 -7.11
N ARG A 47 -8.05 -18.65 -6.13
CA ARG A 47 -7.04 -17.58 -6.25
C ARG A 47 -6.19 -17.72 -7.51
N SER A 48 -5.75 -18.95 -7.80
CA SER A 48 -4.84 -19.24 -8.90
C SER A 48 -5.57 -19.13 -10.25
N ASP A 49 -6.85 -19.50 -10.30
CA ASP A 49 -7.68 -19.26 -11.49
C ASP A 49 -7.88 -17.77 -11.75
N TRP A 50 -8.11 -16.97 -10.72
CA TRP A 50 -8.25 -15.52 -10.87
C TRP A 50 -6.95 -14.85 -11.33
N VAL A 51 -5.80 -15.28 -10.79
CA VAL A 51 -4.48 -14.79 -11.22
C VAL A 51 -4.23 -15.18 -12.68
N ALA A 52 -4.52 -16.42 -13.06
CA ALA A 52 -4.39 -16.88 -14.44
C ALA A 52 -5.31 -16.11 -15.40
N GLU A 53 -6.58 -15.91 -15.03
CA GLU A 53 -7.55 -15.12 -15.79
C GLU A 53 -7.07 -13.68 -15.99
N LEU A 54 -6.46 -13.07 -14.97
CA LEU A 54 -5.98 -11.70 -15.04
C LEU A 54 -4.71 -11.56 -15.89
N VAL A 55 -3.79 -12.53 -15.80
CA VAL A 55 -2.52 -12.54 -16.54
C VAL A 55 -2.71 -12.92 -18.00
N GLU A 56 -3.61 -13.86 -18.30
CA GLU A 56 -3.88 -14.34 -19.66
C GLU A 56 -5.01 -13.57 -20.35
N GLY A 57 -5.82 -12.83 -19.60
CA GLY A 57 -6.93 -12.05 -20.12
C GLY A 57 -6.54 -10.67 -20.67
N ASN A 58 -7.37 -9.67 -20.35
CA ASN A 58 -7.25 -8.33 -20.93
C ASN A 58 -6.03 -7.54 -20.35
N PRO A 59 -5.11 -7.03 -21.19
CA PRO A 59 -3.93 -6.29 -20.72
C PRO A 59 -4.25 -5.02 -19.93
N THR A 60 -5.31 -4.30 -20.29
CA THR A 60 -5.76 -3.11 -19.56
C THR A 60 -6.28 -3.47 -18.17
N ARG A 61 -6.97 -4.61 -18.04
CA ARG A 61 -7.43 -5.12 -16.74
C ARG A 61 -6.24 -5.47 -15.87
N MET A 62 -5.24 -6.18 -16.41
CA MET A 62 -4.00 -6.50 -15.69
C MET A 62 -3.29 -5.23 -15.20
N PHE A 63 -3.08 -4.25 -16.08
CA PHE A 63 -2.42 -3.01 -15.71
C PHE A 63 -3.20 -2.22 -14.66
N ARG A 64 -4.54 -2.20 -14.74
CA ARG A 64 -5.38 -1.56 -13.73
C ARG A 64 -5.31 -2.27 -12.37
N SER A 65 -5.10 -3.58 -12.35
CA SER A 65 -5.05 -4.39 -11.14
C SER A 65 -3.67 -4.45 -10.50
N TYR A 66 -2.60 -4.55 -11.28
CA TYR A 66 -1.23 -4.75 -10.79
C TYR A 66 -0.28 -3.58 -11.06
N ARG A 67 -0.70 -2.56 -11.83
CA ARG A 67 0.19 -1.50 -12.36
C ARG A 67 1.41 -2.02 -13.13
N MET A 68 1.32 -3.26 -13.59
CA MET A 68 2.37 -3.98 -14.30
C MET A 68 1.75 -4.70 -15.50
N THR A 69 2.48 -4.73 -16.61
CA THR A 69 2.07 -5.42 -17.84
C THR A 69 2.61 -6.85 -17.86
N LYS A 70 1.95 -7.74 -18.61
CA LYS A 70 2.35 -9.16 -18.73
C LYS A 70 3.83 -9.38 -19.09
N PRO A 71 4.42 -8.63 -20.06
CA PRO A 71 5.83 -8.80 -20.42
C PRO A 71 6.81 -8.45 -19.28
N VAL A 72 6.39 -7.63 -18.31
CA VAL A 72 7.20 -7.28 -17.12
C VAL A 72 6.90 -8.22 -15.96
N PHE A 73 5.65 -8.66 -15.82
CA PHE A 73 5.22 -9.56 -14.77
C PHE A 73 5.91 -10.92 -14.81
N ARG A 74 6.09 -11.51 -16.00
CA ARG A 74 6.74 -12.83 -16.14
C ARG A 74 8.22 -12.79 -15.70
N PRO A 75 9.06 -11.84 -16.17
CA PRO A 75 10.40 -11.64 -15.62
C PRO A 75 10.43 -11.35 -14.13
N PHE A 76 9.48 -10.55 -13.62
CA PHE A 76 9.38 -10.29 -12.18
C PHE A 76 9.14 -11.57 -11.38
N CYS A 77 8.21 -12.43 -11.80
CA CYS A 77 7.98 -13.73 -11.17
C CYS A 77 9.20 -14.64 -11.25
N ALA A 78 9.92 -14.66 -12.38
CA ALA A 78 11.15 -15.43 -12.51
C ALA A 78 12.26 -14.92 -11.56
N ALA A 79 12.38 -13.61 -11.39
CA ALA A 79 13.33 -13.01 -10.45
C ALA A 79 12.94 -13.34 -8.99
N LEU A 80 11.64 -13.31 -8.67
CA LEU A 80 11.13 -13.75 -7.38
C LEU A 80 11.41 -15.23 -7.12
N ASP A 81 11.18 -16.12 -8.08
CA ASP A 81 11.44 -17.56 -7.93
C ASP A 81 12.92 -17.84 -7.65
N ASN A 82 13.82 -17.18 -8.39
CA ASN A 82 15.25 -17.31 -8.18
C ASN A 82 15.71 -16.82 -6.79
N ALA A 83 15.06 -15.80 -6.23
CA ALA A 83 15.35 -15.29 -4.90
C ALA A 83 14.69 -16.11 -3.77
N ASP A 84 13.48 -16.62 -3.99
CA ASP A 84 12.65 -17.33 -2.99
C ASP A 84 13.03 -18.82 -2.82
N ARG A 85 13.87 -19.39 -3.71
CA ARG A 85 14.46 -20.75 -3.59
C ARG A 85 15.19 -21.03 -2.28
N GLN A 86 15.38 -20.03 -1.42
CA GLN A 86 15.97 -20.15 -0.10
C GLN A 86 14.97 -20.55 1.00
N THR A 87 13.66 -20.64 0.71
CA THR A 87 12.68 -21.13 1.69
C THR A 87 11.92 -22.37 1.20
N PRO A 88 12.11 -23.53 1.85
CA PRO A 88 11.32 -24.72 1.56
C PRO A 88 9.93 -24.52 2.16
N TRP A 89 8.89 -24.94 1.45
CA TRP A 89 7.49 -24.92 1.90
C TRP A 89 6.75 -23.57 1.86
N SER A 90 6.30 -23.21 0.65
CA SER A 90 5.02 -22.52 0.52
C SER A 90 4.18 -23.23 -0.54
N PRO A 91 2.94 -23.67 -0.23
CA PRO A 91 2.03 -24.25 -1.22
C PRO A 91 1.45 -23.22 -2.20
N VAL A 92 1.91 -21.96 -2.13
CA VAL A 92 1.42 -20.84 -2.93
C VAL A 92 2.41 -20.60 -4.07
N SER A 93 1.89 -20.49 -5.29
CA SER A 93 2.71 -20.24 -6.48
C SER A 93 3.43 -18.89 -6.39
N VAL A 94 4.53 -18.73 -7.13
CA VAL A 94 5.26 -17.46 -7.17
C VAL A 94 4.40 -16.37 -7.79
N GLU A 95 3.58 -16.71 -8.79
CA GLU A 95 2.59 -15.82 -9.41
C GLU A 95 1.55 -15.33 -8.39
N ASP A 96 1.03 -16.21 -7.53
CA ASP A 96 0.08 -15.83 -6.48
C ASP A 96 0.72 -14.88 -5.46
N LYS A 97 1.97 -15.14 -5.04
CA LYS A 97 2.71 -14.25 -4.14
C LYS A 97 2.92 -12.87 -4.78
N ALA A 98 3.36 -12.85 -6.04
CA ALA A 98 3.54 -11.62 -6.81
C ALA A 98 2.22 -10.86 -6.97
N ALA A 99 1.13 -11.58 -7.23
CA ALA A 99 -0.20 -11.01 -7.38
C ALA A 99 -0.71 -10.36 -6.09
N ILE A 100 -0.52 -10.99 -4.93
CA ILE A 100 -0.88 -10.42 -3.62
C ILE A 100 -0.16 -9.08 -3.40
N PHE A 101 1.15 -9.07 -3.61
CA PHE A 101 1.97 -7.87 -3.45
C PHE A 101 1.56 -6.75 -4.41
N LEU A 102 1.51 -7.05 -5.71
CA LEU A 102 1.20 -6.06 -6.74
C LEU A 102 -0.22 -5.51 -6.61
N TYR A 103 -1.20 -6.36 -6.29
CA TYR A 103 -2.57 -5.92 -6.08
C TYR A 103 -2.67 -5.00 -4.85
N SER A 104 -2.00 -5.36 -3.75
CA SER A 104 -1.95 -4.57 -2.52
C SER A 104 -1.49 -3.14 -2.80
N ILE A 105 -0.32 -2.96 -3.43
CA ILE A 105 0.23 -1.63 -3.70
C ILE A 105 -0.52 -0.88 -4.81
N ALA A 106 -1.04 -1.59 -5.82
CA ALA A 106 -1.73 -0.98 -6.96
C ALA A 106 -3.09 -0.38 -6.59
N LYS A 107 -3.76 -1.00 -5.62
CA LYS A 107 -5.11 -0.66 -5.18
C LYS A 107 -5.16 -0.03 -3.80
N ASN A 108 -4.03 0.02 -3.09
CA ASN A 108 -4.00 0.35 -1.67
C ASN A 108 -4.97 -0.55 -0.89
N ALA A 109 -4.94 -1.86 -1.20
CA ALA A 109 -5.87 -2.84 -0.64
C ALA A 109 -5.50 -3.15 0.81
N SER A 110 -6.51 -3.26 1.68
CA SER A 110 -6.30 -3.69 3.06
C SER A 110 -6.00 -5.19 3.14
N ASN A 111 -5.49 -5.66 4.28
CA ASN A 111 -5.31 -7.10 4.50
C ASN A 111 -6.65 -7.85 4.36
N SER A 112 -7.76 -7.27 4.83
CA SER A 112 -9.10 -7.85 4.66
C SER A 112 -9.51 -7.99 3.20
N ASP A 113 -9.25 -6.98 2.36
CA ASP A 113 -9.52 -7.05 0.91
C ASP A 113 -8.71 -8.15 0.22
N LEU A 114 -7.47 -8.34 0.66
CA LEU A 114 -6.57 -9.38 0.14
C LEU A 114 -7.00 -10.77 0.59
N GLN A 115 -7.44 -10.94 1.83
CA GLN A 115 -8.00 -12.20 2.34
C GLN A 115 -9.24 -12.61 1.54
N GLU A 116 -10.13 -11.65 1.26
CA GLU A 116 -11.31 -11.88 0.44
C GLU A 116 -10.95 -12.20 -1.01
N ARG A 117 -10.01 -11.47 -1.62
CA ARG A 117 -9.64 -11.71 -3.03
C ARG A 117 -8.89 -13.02 -3.23
N PHE A 118 -7.90 -13.30 -2.38
CA PHE A 118 -6.95 -14.40 -2.57
C PHE A 118 -7.26 -15.61 -1.69
N GLN A 119 -8.32 -15.54 -0.88
CA GLN A 119 -8.87 -16.67 -0.13
C GLN A 119 -7.81 -17.31 0.78
N HIS A 120 -7.08 -16.46 1.49
CA HIS A 120 -6.01 -16.81 2.41
C HIS A 120 -6.24 -16.14 3.76
N SER A 121 -5.72 -16.74 4.83
CA SER A 121 -5.70 -16.09 6.14
C SER A 121 -4.87 -14.82 6.11
N GLY A 122 -5.21 -13.85 6.96
CA GLY A 122 -4.47 -12.59 7.05
C GLY A 122 -2.99 -12.77 7.38
N GLU A 123 -2.64 -13.81 8.13
CA GLU A 123 -1.25 -14.20 8.39
C GLU A 123 -0.52 -14.62 7.10
N THR A 124 -1.20 -15.41 6.25
CA THR A 124 -0.64 -15.88 4.98
C THR A 124 -0.44 -14.72 4.01
N ILE A 125 -1.43 -13.83 3.90
CA ILE A 125 -1.32 -12.59 3.12
C ILE A 125 -0.13 -11.76 3.58
N HIS A 126 -0.03 -11.49 4.89
CA HIS A 126 1.04 -10.69 5.47
C HIS A 126 2.42 -11.30 5.16
N ARG A 127 2.59 -12.60 5.41
CA ARG A 127 3.85 -13.31 5.15
C ARG A 127 4.27 -13.21 3.68
N HIS A 128 3.35 -13.41 2.74
CA HIS A 128 3.68 -13.34 1.32
C HIS A 128 3.96 -11.93 0.84
N PHE A 129 3.21 -10.94 1.33
CA PHE A 129 3.46 -9.54 1.04
C PHE A 129 4.88 -9.12 1.41
N TYR A 130 5.30 -9.39 2.66
CA TYR A 130 6.63 -8.99 3.13
C TYR A 130 7.76 -9.75 2.46
N ARG A 131 7.58 -11.05 2.18
CA ARG A 131 8.59 -11.80 1.41
C ARG A 131 8.85 -11.20 0.03
N VAL A 132 7.78 -10.86 -0.71
CA VAL A 132 7.93 -10.23 -2.03
C VAL A 132 8.51 -8.82 -1.89
N PHE A 133 8.11 -8.08 -0.85
CA PHE A 133 8.67 -6.76 -0.56
C PHE A 133 10.18 -6.81 -0.32
N ASP A 134 10.67 -7.74 0.51
CA ASP A 134 12.10 -7.89 0.80
C ASP A 134 12.89 -8.22 -0.48
N VAL A 135 12.39 -9.14 -1.29
CA VAL A 135 13.02 -9.47 -2.58
C VAL A 135 13.00 -8.26 -3.52
N ALA A 136 11.90 -7.51 -3.58
CA ALA A 136 11.80 -6.29 -4.37
C ALA A 136 12.79 -5.22 -3.91
N CYS A 137 12.97 -5.04 -2.61
CA CYS A 137 13.99 -4.16 -2.02
C CYS A 137 15.41 -4.60 -2.38
N ASN A 138 15.70 -5.90 -2.35
CA ASN A 138 17.01 -6.42 -2.74
C ASN A 138 17.27 -6.23 -4.25
N MET A 139 16.24 -6.35 -5.08
CA MET A 139 16.33 -6.09 -6.52
C MET A 139 16.42 -4.60 -6.84
N ALA A 140 16.01 -3.71 -5.93
CA ALA A 140 15.94 -2.28 -6.18
C ALA A 140 17.28 -1.67 -6.62
N SER A 141 18.41 -2.11 -6.04
CA SER A 141 19.74 -1.62 -6.44
C SER A 141 20.10 -1.96 -7.90
N THR A 142 19.57 -3.06 -8.43
CA THR A 142 19.83 -3.53 -9.79
C THR A 142 18.93 -2.83 -10.81
N TYR A 143 17.67 -2.56 -10.46
CA TYR A 143 16.67 -2.04 -11.40
C TYR A 143 16.37 -0.54 -11.23
N LEU A 144 16.55 0.03 -10.03
CA LEU A 144 16.38 1.45 -9.74
C LEU A 144 17.72 2.17 -9.86
N VAL A 145 18.35 2.05 -11.03
CA VAL A 145 19.58 2.77 -11.35
C VAL A 145 19.23 4.18 -11.79
N GLN A 146 19.90 5.17 -11.22
CA GLN A 146 19.75 6.55 -11.64
C GLN A 146 20.18 6.67 -13.12
N PRO A 147 19.33 7.21 -14.01
CA PRO A 147 19.71 7.40 -15.41
C PRO A 147 21.03 8.19 -15.51
N ALA A 148 21.90 7.84 -16.45
CA ALA A 148 23.16 8.57 -16.66
C ALA A 148 22.90 10.01 -17.17
N THR A 149 21.82 10.18 -17.92
CA THR A 149 21.40 11.44 -18.53
C THR A 149 20.24 12.06 -17.75
N SER A 150 20.14 13.39 -17.74
CA SER A 150 18.98 14.11 -17.21
C SER A 150 17.69 13.69 -17.93
N SER A 151 16.56 13.72 -17.22
CA SER A 151 15.28 13.33 -17.83
C SER A 151 14.95 14.20 -19.04
N GLN A 152 14.39 13.60 -20.09
CA GLN A 152 13.93 14.32 -21.30
C GLN A 152 12.94 15.45 -20.97
N LEU A 153 12.22 15.33 -19.85
CA LEU A 153 11.28 16.34 -19.39
C LEU A 153 11.99 17.63 -18.97
N LEU A 154 13.20 17.55 -18.39
CA LEU A 154 14.03 18.72 -18.12
C LEU A 154 14.66 19.30 -19.39
N GLN A 155 14.96 18.44 -20.36
CA GLN A 155 15.53 18.87 -21.65
C GLN A 155 14.53 19.66 -22.49
N ASN A 156 13.24 19.34 -22.38
CA ASN A 156 12.17 19.96 -23.16
C ASN A 156 11.58 21.23 -22.52
N GLU A 157 11.94 21.54 -21.27
CA GLU A 157 11.38 22.66 -20.50
C GLU A 157 12.50 23.64 -20.08
N PRO A 158 12.93 24.53 -21.00
CA PRO A 158 14.07 25.43 -20.77
C PRO A 158 13.86 26.40 -19.60
N GLN A 159 12.62 26.66 -19.16
CA GLN A 159 12.35 27.49 -17.97
C GLN A 159 12.77 26.84 -16.63
N TYR A 160 13.06 25.54 -16.65
CA TYR A 160 13.55 24.78 -15.50
C TYR A 160 15.05 24.44 -15.62
N ALA A 161 15.68 24.72 -16.77
CA ALA A 161 17.13 24.61 -16.95
C ALA A 161 17.87 25.56 -15.99
N GLY A 162 18.95 25.09 -15.36
CA GLY A 162 19.70 25.80 -14.33
C GLY A 162 19.32 25.44 -12.88
N GLN A 163 18.03 25.27 -12.58
CA GLN A 163 17.58 24.96 -11.20
C GLN A 163 17.60 23.46 -10.89
N PHE A 164 17.53 22.62 -11.91
CA PHE A 164 17.44 21.17 -11.80
C PHE A 164 18.55 20.44 -12.54
N ASP A 165 19.66 21.12 -12.84
CA ASP A 165 20.77 20.56 -13.64
C ASP A 165 21.39 19.29 -13.02
N GLN A 166 21.34 19.19 -11.69
CA GLN A 166 21.81 18.00 -10.96
C GLN A 166 20.73 16.92 -10.83
N CYS A 167 19.44 17.24 -11.07
CA CYS A 167 18.35 16.28 -10.94
C CYS A 167 18.25 15.38 -12.17
N ARG A 168 18.13 14.08 -11.93
CA ARG A 168 18.07 13.10 -13.03
C ARG A 168 16.69 12.49 -13.23
N LEU A 169 15.82 12.59 -12.23
CA LEU A 169 14.44 12.14 -12.31
C LEU A 169 13.50 13.29 -11.94
N VAL A 170 12.37 13.37 -12.65
CA VAL A 170 11.32 14.38 -12.43
C VAL A 170 9.97 13.68 -12.37
N PHE A 171 9.26 13.89 -11.27
CA PHE A 171 7.85 13.56 -11.13
C PHE A 171 7.03 14.80 -11.52
N ASN A 172 6.49 14.77 -12.73
CA ASN A 172 5.52 15.77 -13.19
C ASN A 172 4.11 15.36 -12.70
N ARG A 173 3.29 16.33 -12.29
CA ARG A 173 1.85 16.19 -11.94
C ARG A 173 1.53 15.88 -10.47
N MET A 174 2.32 16.37 -9.52
CA MET A 174 1.93 16.32 -8.10
C MET A 174 1.04 17.52 -7.77
N HIS A 175 -0.26 17.30 -7.57
CA HIS A 175 -1.16 18.34 -7.08
C HIS A 175 -1.07 18.45 -5.56
N ILE A 176 -0.63 19.61 -5.06
CA ILE A 176 -0.67 19.92 -3.62
C ILE A 176 -1.73 21.00 -3.33
N PRO A 177 -2.35 21.00 -2.15
CA PRO A 177 -3.29 22.05 -1.77
C PRO A 177 -2.66 23.45 -1.89
N ALA A 178 -3.41 24.39 -2.47
CA ALA A 178 -2.98 25.78 -2.62
C ALA A 178 -3.83 26.68 -1.70
N TYR A 179 -3.16 27.52 -0.91
CA TYR A 179 -3.80 28.51 -0.06
C TYR A 179 -3.57 29.90 -0.67
N VAL A 180 -4.56 30.40 -1.41
CA VAL A 180 -4.49 31.67 -2.13
C VAL A 180 -5.72 32.51 -1.83
N HIS A 181 -5.57 33.83 -1.86
CA HIS A 181 -6.69 34.75 -1.72
C HIS A 181 -7.74 34.51 -2.81
N SER A 182 -9.01 34.70 -2.46
CA SER A 182 -10.18 34.43 -3.32
C SER A 182 -10.07 35.09 -4.70
N GLU A 183 -9.54 36.31 -4.77
CA GLU A 183 -9.33 37.08 -6.00
C GLU A 183 -8.36 36.41 -6.97
N LYS A 184 -7.38 35.66 -6.45
CA LYS A 184 -6.34 34.96 -7.22
C LYS A 184 -6.59 33.45 -7.29
N ALA A 185 -7.73 32.96 -6.80
CA ALA A 185 -8.00 31.52 -6.68
C ALA A 185 -8.33 30.83 -8.01
N LYS A 186 -8.76 31.59 -9.03
CA LYS A 186 -9.22 31.05 -10.33
C LYS A 186 -8.20 30.13 -11.04
N PRO A 187 -6.90 30.46 -11.13
CA PRO A 187 -5.90 29.60 -11.76
C PRO A 187 -5.54 28.34 -10.96
N PHE A 188 -5.81 28.34 -9.66
CA PHE A 188 -5.49 27.24 -8.74
C PHE A 188 -6.66 26.27 -8.57
N ARG A 189 -7.76 26.46 -9.30
CA ARG A 189 -8.96 25.66 -9.11
C ARG A 189 -8.89 24.37 -9.92
N GLU A 190 -8.92 23.24 -9.25
CA GLU A 190 -8.96 21.94 -9.91
C GLU A 190 -10.37 21.54 -10.35
N ARG A 191 -10.48 20.44 -11.11
CA ARG A 191 -11.76 19.91 -11.63
C ARG A 191 -12.80 19.64 -10.55
N THR A 192 -12.38 19.33 -9.32
CA THR A 192 -13.28 19.08 -8.17
C THR A 192 -13.74 20.36 -7.47
N GLY A 193 -13.24 21.53 -7.89
CA GLY A 193 -13.55 22.83 -7.31
C GLY A 193 -12.64 23.23 -6.13
N LYS A 194 -11.77 22.33 -5.65
CA LYS A 194 -10.75 22.63 -4.63
C LYS A 194 -9.62 23.49 -5.20
N LEU A 195 -8.83 24.08 -4.32
CA LEU A 195 -7.63 24.84 -4.71
C LEU A 195 -6.39 23.96 -4.59
N SER A 196 -5.72 23.70 -5.70
CA SER A 196 -4.46 22.96 -5.77
C SER A 196 -3.53 23.56 -6.82
N GLN A 197 -2.22 23.38 -6.62
CA GLN A 197 -1.19 23.74 -7.60
C GLN A 197 -0.46 22.50 -8.05
N ASN A 198 -0.14 22.46 -9.34
CA ASN A 198 0.75 21.44 -9.88
C ASN A 198 2.19 21.76 -9.46
N VAL A 199 2.88 20.74 -8.97
CA VAL A 199 4.25 20.83 -8.50
C VAL A 199 5.08 19.77 -9.20
N PHE A 200 6.27 20.17 -9.60
CA PHE A 200 7.33 19.29 -10.03
C PHE A 200 8.20 18.93 -8.83
N ALA A 201 8.35 17.64 -8.59
CA ALA A 201 9.39 17.13 -7.70
C ALA A 201 10.51 16.56 -8.56
N ALA A 202 11.71 17.10 -8.45
CA ALA A 202 12.89 16.59 -9.11
C ALA A 202 13.84 16.01 -8.06
N CYS A 203 14.44 14.87 -8.36
CA CYS A 203 15.31 14.18 -7.43
C CYS A 203 16.53 13.55 -8.09
N THR A 204 17.54 13.36 -7.25
CA THR A 204 18.66 12.44 -7.47
C THR A 204 18.51 11.27 -6.50
N PHE A 205 18.73 10.05 -6.99
CA PHE A 205 18.85 8.88 -6.12
C PHE A 205 20.32 8.53 -6.07
N VAL A 206 20.99 8.87 -4.97
CA VAL A 206 22.30 8.30 -4.68
C VAL A 206 22.04 7.19 -3.67
N VAL A 207 22.08 5.94 -4.13
CA VAL A 207 21.92 4.76 -3.28
C VAL A 207 23.29 4.40 -2.67
N GLU A 208 23.93 5.37 -2.02
CA GLU A 208 25.11 5.14 -1.20
C GLU A 208 24.74 5.39 0.26
N TRP A 209 25.06 4.43 1.12
CA TRP A 209 24.77 4.51 2.54
C TRP A 209 25.58 5.65 3.16
N GLY A 210 24.92 6.78 3.45
CA GLY A 210 25.55 7.99 4.00
C GLY A 210 25.52 9.23 3.08
N SER A 211 25.07 9.10 1.84
CA SER A 211 24.96 10.23 0.89
C SER A 211 23.62 10.97 1.03
N GLN A 212 23.64 12.30 0.98
CA GLN A 212 22.43 13.12 1.05
C GLN A 212 21.68 13.10 -0.29
N ASN A 213 20.44 12.60 -0.29
CA ASN A 213 19.55 12.74 -1.44
C ASN A 213 19.09 14.21 -1.54
N HIS A 214 19.22 14.80 -2.73
CA HIS A 214 18.73 16.16 -2.99
C HIS A 214 17.36 16.08 -3.67
N VAL A 215 16.36 16.71 -3.05
CA VAL A 215 15.02 16.89 -3.61
C VAL A 215 14.78 18.38 -3.80
N ALA A 216 14.45 18.78 -5.02
CA ALA A 216 14.06 20.14 -5.36
C ALA A 216 12.59 20.15 -5.80
N ILE A 217 11.84 21.14 -5.31
CA ILE A 217 10.39 21.25 -5.51
C ILE A 217 10.10 22.62 -6.13
N ARG A 218 9.38 22.66 -7.25
CA ARG A 218 8.95 23.92 -7.89
C ARG A 218 7.47 23.87 -8.28
N SER A 219 6.77 24.97 -8.00
CA SER A 219 5.40 25.17 -8.46
C SER A 219 5.37 25.61 -9.92
N ASP A 220 4.44 25.04 -10.68
CA ASP A 220 4.23 25.29 -12.11
C ASP A 220 3.34 26.53 -12.36
N THR A 221 2.70 27.09 -11.33
CA THR A 221 1.85 28.27 -11.49
C THR A 221 2.70 29.53 -11.68
N GLN A 222 3.13 29.79 -12.91
CA GLN A 222 3.61 31.09 -13.35
C GLN A 222 2.40 32.03 -13.48
N CYS A 223 2.08 32.74 -12.41
CA CYS A 223 1.21 33.91 -12.48
C CYS A 223 1.98 35.05 -13.16
N PRO A 224 1.53 35.61 -14.29
CA PRO A 224 2.11 36.84 -14.83
C PRO A 224 1.93 37.95 -13.79
N GLY A 225 3.03 38.43 -13.19
CA GLY A 225 3.02 39.56 -12.25
C GLY A 225 3.38 39.28 -10.78
N LEU A 226 3.87 38.09 -10.43
CA LEU A 226 4.51 37.88 -9.11
C LEU A 226 6.03 37.83 -9.25
N SER A 227 6.73 38.69 -8.51
CA SER A 227 8.19 38.71 -8.40
C SER A 227 8.72 37.32 -8.02
N THR A 228 9.78 36.88 -8.72
CA THR A 228 10.49 35.61 -8.50
C THR A 228 11.48 35.67 -7.33
N ASP A 229 11.49 36.72 -6.52
CA ASP A 229 12.36 36.83 -5.35
C ASP A 229 11.78 36.06 -4.16
N GLY A 230 11.98 34.75 -4.17
CA GLY A 230 11.50 33.88 -3.09
C GLY A 230 11.85 32.42 -3.31
N GLY A 231 13.10 32.13 -3.70
CA GLY A 231 13.62 30.77 -3.60
C GLY A 231 13.57 30.32 -2.14
N ALA A 232 12.65 29.40 -1.82
CA ALA A 232 12.58 28.81 -0.48
C ALA A 232 13.78 27.86 -0.31
N TYR A 233 14.89 28.40 0.19
CA TYR A 233 15.99 27.62 0.74
C TYR A 233 15.50 26.92 2.00
N VAL A 234 15.36 25.59 1.97
CA VAL A 234 15.12 24.79 3.17
C VAL A 234 16.49 24.53 3.82
N PRO A 235 16.80 25.10 5.00
CA PRO A 235 18.11 24.91 5.61
C PRO A 235 18.28 23.45 6.05
N SER A 236 19.39 22.82 5.65
CA SER A 236 19.81 21.53 6.20
C SER A 236 19.99 21.68 7.72
N LYS A 237 19.37 20.81 8.51
CA LYS A 237 19.57 20.76 9.96
C LYS A 237 21.07 20.54 10.24
N ARG A 238 21.70 21.54 10.86
CA ARG A 238 23.04 21.43 11.46
C ARG A 238 23.05 20.23 12.43
N SER A 239 23.95 19.29 12.19
CA SER A 239 24.43 18.35 13.19
C SER A 239 24.92 19.14 14.41
N ARG A 240 24.27 18.94 15.56
CA ARG A 240 24.82 19.35 16.85
C ARG A 240 25.86 18.29 17.23
N LYS A 241 27.14 18.70 17.21
CA LYS A 241 28.18 18.07 18.01
C LYS A 241 27.86 18.34 19.49
N SER A 242 27.73 17.28 20.26
CA SER A 242 28.09 17.21 21.68
C SER A 242 28.85 15.90 21.88
#